data_AF-A0A820TVR3-F1
#
_entry.id   AF-A0A820TVR3-F1
#
_cell.length_a   1.000
_cell.length_b   1.000
_cell.length_c   1.000
_cell.angle_alpha   90.00
_cell.angle_beta   90.00
_cell.angle_gamma   90.00
#
_symmetry.space_group_name_H-M   'P 1'
#
loop_
_entity.id
_entity.type
_entity.pdbx_description
1 polymer ?
#
loop_
_entity_poly.entity_id
_entity_poly.type
_entity_poly.pdbx_seq_one_letter_code
_entity_poly.pdbx_strand_id
1 'polypeptide(L)'
;AGSYEDWRSDKHLFPAFIKGNALDGWSGEWWLDIRRLDILGPIMAARLDLAKVKGCDGVEPDNVDVYTQIDGGGFRVTYQDQITYNTWLAREAHARDLSIGLKNDVDQVGHLASHFDWALNEECFAYNECDTLQPFIKGKVFGKAI
;
A
#
# COMPACT_ATOMS: atom_id res chain seq x y z
N ALA A 1 1.70 0.27 -4.78
CA ALA A 1 1.28 1.64 -4.41
C ALA A 1 2.39 2.43 -3.73
N GLY A 2 3.26 1.80 -2.93
CA GLY A 2 4.48 2.44 -2.41
C GLY A 2 5.76 2.13 -3.20
N SER A 3 5.68 1.45 -4.34
CA SER A 3 6.79 1.23 -5.28
C SER A 3 6.46 1.72 -6.70
N TYR A 4 7.51 2.11 -7.41
CA TYR A 4 7.55 2.38 -8.84
C TYR A 4 8.01 1.13 -9.58
N GLU A 5 7.37 0.86 -10.71
CA GLU A 5 7.61 -0.33 -11.56
C GLU A 5 7.89 0.13 -13.00
N ASP A 6 9.06 -0.19 -13.57
CA ASP A 6 9.47 0.34 -14.88
C ASP A 6 8.78 -0.30 -16.09
N TRP A 7 7.91 -1.29 -15.86
CA TRP A 7 7.13 -1.96 -16.89
C TRP A 7 5.68 -1.43 -16.98
N ARG A 8 5.25 -0.54 -16.07
CA ARG A 8 3.90 0.03 -16.12
C ARG A 8 3.78 1.09 -17.21
N SER A 9 2.61 1.17 -17.84
CA SER A 9 2.35 2.13 -18.92
C SER A 9 2.39 3.59 -18.44
N ASP A 10 2.08 3.84 -17.17
CA ASP A 10 2.07 5.15 -16.53
C ASP A 10 3.40 5.52 -15.85
N LYS A 11 4.46 4.71 -16.01
CA LYS A 11 5.78 4.93 -15.39
C LYS A 11 6.39 6.31 -15.64
N HIS A 12 6.07 6.91 -16.77
CA HIS A 12 6.55 8.23 -17.18
C HIS A 12 5.98 9.38 -16.34
N LEU A 13 4.90 9.12 -15.58
CA LEU A 13 4.31 10.09 -14.65
C LEU A 13 5.11 10.25 -13.36
N PHE A 14 6.08 9.37 -13.08
CA PHE A 14 6.88 9.39 -11.85
C PHE A 14 8.22 10.11 -12.08
N PRO A 15 8.42 11.31 -11.50
CA PRO A 15 9.71 11.99 -11.55
C PRO A 15 10.81 11.14 -10.92
N ALA A 16 12.05 11.31 -11.37
CA ALA A 16 13.17 10.54 -10.83
C ALA A 16 13.39 10.79 -9.32
N PHE A 17 13.17 12.01 -8.83
CA PHE A 17 13.44 12.39 -7.44
C PHE A 17 12.49 11.78 -6.40
N ILE A 18 11.38 11.14 -6.82
CA ILE A 18 10.50 10.40 -5.91
C ILE A 18 10.79 8.91 -5.88
N LYS A 19 11.78 8.43 -6.64
CA LYS A 19 12.23 7.03 -6.66
C LYS A 19 13.43 6.88 -5.74
N GLY A 20 13.32 5.99 -4.77
CA GLY A 20 14.31 5.79 -3.74
C GLY A 20 15.19 4.58 -4.04
N ASN A 21 15.44 3.81 -3.01
CA ASN A 21 16.21 2.56 -3.11
C ASN A 21 15.47 1.54 -3.98
N ALA A 22 16.22 0.72 -4.70
CA ALA A 22 15.65 -0.43 -5.41
C ALA A 22 15.02 -1.41 -4.40
N LEU A 23 13.91 -2.05 -4.76
CA LEU A 23 13.35 -3.14 -3.97
C LEU A 23 14.25 -4.38 -4.11
N ASP A 24 14.66 -4.96 -2.99
CA ASP A 24 15.50 -6.15 -3.00
C ASP A 24 14.75 -7.36 -3.60
N GLY A 25 15.40 -8.08 -4.51
CA GLY A 25 14.77 -9.19 -5.24
C GLY A 25 13.87 -8.81 -6.41
N TRP A 26 13.57 -7.51 -6.63
CA TRP A 26 12.63 -7.06 -7.67
C TRP A 26 13.30 -6.09 -8.66
N SER A 27 13.84 -6.65 -9.75
CA SER A 27 14.48 -5.85 -10.80
C SER A 27 13.46 -4.96 -11.51
N GLY A 28 13.79 -3.67 -11.66
CA GLY A 28 12.86 -2.70 -12.26
C GLY A 28 11.88 -2.09 -11.26
N GLU A 29 12.08 -2.32 -9.96
CA GLU A 29 11.21 -1.82 -8.89
C GLU A 29 11.96 -0.97 -7.86
N TRP A 30 11.36 0.15 -7.45
CA TRP A 30 11.97 1.11 -6.52
C TRP A 30 10.95 1.67 -5.53
N TRP A 31 11.36 1.90 -4.29
CA TRP A 31 10.52 2.55 -3.28
C TRP A 31 10.13 3.97 -3.70
N LEU A 32 8.93 4.42 -3.32
CA LEU A 32 8.43 5.76 -3.59
C LEU A 32 8.46 6.65 -2.35
N ASP A 33 8.73 7.95 -2.53
CA ASP A 33 8.54 8.95 -1.47
C ASP A 33 7.04 9.22 -1.26
N ILE A 34 6.41 8.42 -0.40
CA ILE A 34 4.96 8.49 -0.13
C ILE A 34 4.49 9.80 0.49
N ARG A 35 5.42 10.65 0.99
CA ARG A 35 5.10 11.99 1.50
C ARG A 35 4.70 12.95 0.36
N ARG A 36 5.09 12.63 -0.87
CA ARG A 36 4.78 13.43 -2.08
C ARG A 36 3.38 13.11 -2.61
N LEU A 37 2.38 13.25 -1.75
CA LEU A 37 0.96 13.12 -2.12
C LEU A 37 0.55 14.10 -3.23
N ASP A 38 1.23 15.24 -3.35
CA ASP A 38 1.05 16.20 -4.44
C ASP A 38 1.38 15.60 -5.82
N ILE A 39 2.25 14.58 -5.88
CA ILE A 39 2.64 13.88 -7.10
C ILE A 39 1.98 12.51 -7.19
N LEU A 40 2.09 11.71 -6.13
CA LEU A 40 1.57 10.34 -6.10
C LEU A 40 0.05 10.29 -6.09
N GLY A 41 -0.59 11.30 -5.49
CA GLY A 41 -2.04 11.34 -5.33
C GLY A 41 -2.79 11.19 -6.65
N PRO A 42 -2.55 12.08 -7.63
CA PRO A 42 -3.16 11.96 -8.96
C PRO A 42 -2.86 10.64 -9.69
N ILE A 43 -1.66 10.07 -9.50
CA ILE A 43 -1.26 8.82 -10.17
C ILE A 43 -2.04 7.63 -9.58
N MET A 44 -2.09 7.52 -8.25
CA MET A 44 -2.82 6.45 -7.59
C MET A 44 -4.33 6.59 -7.78
N ALA A 45 -4.86 7.82 -7.75
CA ALA A 45 -6.26 8.10 -8.08
C ALA A 45 -6.62 7.61 -9.49
N ALA A 46 -5.77 7.87 -10.49
CA ALA A 46 -5.98 7.37 -11.86
C ALA A 46 -5.93 5.83 -11.95
N ARG A 47 -5.08 5.17 -11.15
CA ARG A 47 -5.05 3.70 -11.05
C ARG A 47 -6.34 3.15 -10.40
N LEU A 48 -6.88 3.82 -9.40
CA LEU A 48 -8.16 3.47 -8.77
C LEU A 48 -9.34 3.71 -9.73
N ASP A 49 -9.33 4.81 -10.49
CA ASP A 49 -10.31 5.06 -11.56
C ASP A 49 -10.29 3.93 -12.60
N LEU A 50 -9.10 3.49 -13.01
CA LEU A 50 -8.95 2.36 -13.92
C LEU A 50 -9.50 1.06 -13.33
N ALA A 51 -9.26 0.78 -12.04
CA ALA A 51 -9.82 -0.39 -11.36
C ALA A 51 -11.36 -0.34 -11.39
N LYS A 52 -11.95 0.82 -11.10
CA LYS A 52 -13.41 1.00 -11.17
C LYS A 52 -13.96 0.81 -12.58
N VAL A 53 -13.32 1.40 -13.60
CA VAL A 53 -13.70 1.23 -15.01
C VAL A 53 -13.63 -0.23 -15.46
N LYS A 54 -12.67 -1.00 -14.92
CA LYS A 54 -12.54 -2.44 -15.18
C LYS A 54 -13.55 -3.31 -14.41
N GLY A 55 -14.37 -2.72 -13.54
CA GLY A 55 -15.37 -3.44 -12.75
C GLY A 55 -14.79 -4.19 -11.57
N CYS A 56 -13.64 -3.76 -11.03
CA CYS A 56 -13.11 -4.33 -9.79
C CYS A 56 -14.05 -4.02 -8.61
N ASP A 57 -14.26 -5.00 -7.72
CA ASP A 57 -14.99 -4.82 -6.47
C ASP A 57 -14.10 -4.26 -5.34
N GLY A 58 -12.78 -4.44 -5.48
CA GLY A 58 -11.81 -3.94 -4.53
C GLY A 58 -10.39 -3.95 -5.07
N VAL A 59 -9.47 -3.39 -4.29
CA VAL A 59 -8.06 -3.20 -4.63
C VAL A 59 -7.16 -3.59 -3.46
N GLU A 60 -5.96 -4.06 -3.78
CA GLU A 60 -4.89 -4.34 -2.83
C GLU A 60 -3.69 -3.50 -3.25
N PRO A 61 -3.45 -2.36 -2.60
CA PRO A 61 -2.30 -1.52 -2.91
C PRO A 61 -1.06 -2.10 -2.23
N ASP A 62 -0.16 -2.67 -3.03
CA ASP A 62 1.05 -3.31 -2.52
C ASP A 62 2.13 -2.30 -2.05
N ASN A 63 3.11 -2.79 -1.29
CA ASN A 63 4.26 -2.03 -0.80
C ASN A 63 3.87 -0.81 0.03
N VAL A 64 2.85 -0.94 0.89
CA VAL A 64 2.30 0.15 1.74
C VAL A 64 2.88 0.17 3.15
N ASP A 65 4.14 -0.25 3.29
CA ASP A 65 4.92 -0.36 4.52
C ASP A 65 6.34 0.21 4.35
N VAL A 66 6.51 1.18 3.45
CA VAL A 66 7.80 1.80 3.05
C VAL A 66 8.64 2.28 4.26
N TYR A 67 8.00 2.75 5.33
CA TYR A 67 8.70 3.20 6.55
C TYR A 67 9.49 2.09 7.26
N THR A 68 9.14 0.82 7.04
CA THR A 68 9.86 -0.34 7.63
C THR A 68 11.17 -0.65 6.92
N GLN A 69 11.36 -0.09 5.73
CA GLN A 69 12.49 -0.36 4.85
C GLN A 69 13.72 0.46 5.27
N ILE A 70 14.90 0.03 4.83
CA ILE A 70 16.16 0.75 5.13
C ILE A 70 16.04 2.22 4.73
N ASP A 71 16.28 3.10 5.70
CA ASP A 71 16.11 4.56 5.61
C ASP A 71 14.74 4.99 5.06
N GLY A 72 13.68 4.23 5.33
CA GLY A 72 12.33 4.47 4.78
C GLY A 72 12.33 4.53 3.26
N GLY A 73 12.94 3.53 2.62
CA GLY A 73 13.09 3.47 1.15
C GLY A 73 14.08 4.48 0.58
N GLY A 74 14.93 5.11 1.41
CA GLY A 74 15.85 6.19 1.02
C GLY A 74 15.32 7.61 1.25
N PHE A 75 14.12 7.75 1.83
CA PHE A 75 13.46 9.05 2.04
C PHE A 75 13.24 9.44 3.49
N ARG A 76 13.60 8.57 4.43
CA ARG A 76 13.30 8.68 5.87
C ARG A 76 11.80 8.83 6.11
N VAL A 77 11.00 8.05 5.40
CA VAL A 77 9.56 7.93 5.64
C VAL A 77 9.34 7.54 7.09
N THR A 78 8.52 8.31 7.80
CA THR A 78 8.20 8.04 9.21
C THR A 78 6.98 7.15 9.35
N TYR A 79 6.80 6.59 10.54
CA TYR A 79 5.58 5.86 10.93
C TYR A 79 4.30 6.68 10.62
N GLN A 80 4.30 7.98 10.95
CA GLN A 80 3.14 8.84 10.72
C GLN A 80 2.92 9.19 9.24
N ASP A 81 4.00 9.28 8.46
CA ASP A 81 3.90 9.49 7.00
C ASP A 81 3.19 8.30 6.33
N GLN A 82 3.52 7.07 6.75
CA GLN A 82 2.85 5.87 6.25
C GLN A 82 1.37 5.85 6.59
N ILE A 83 1.00 6.15 7.84
CA ILE A 83 -0.41 6.25 8.25
C ILE A 83 -1.14 7.27 7.37
N THR A 84 -0.53 8.44 7.16
CA THR A 84 -1.14 9.51 6.34
C THR A 84 -1.40 9.05 4.91
N TYR A 85 -0.42 8.39 4.29
CA TYR A 85 -0.55 7.86 2.93
C TYR A 85 -1.59 6.73 2.84
N ASN A 86 -1.55 5.77 3.76
CA ASN A 86 -2.45 4.62 3.77
C ASN A 86 -3.90 5.03 4.05
N THR A 87 -4.13 5.97 4.97
CA THR A 87 -5.46 6.56 5.19
C THR A 87 -5.97 7.32 3.96
N TRP A 88 -5.09 8.04 3.25
CA TRP A 88 -5.47 8.71 2.00
C TRP A 88 -5.87 7.70 0.91
N LEU A 89 -5.08 6.65 0.70
CA LEU A 89 -5.40 5.58 -0.26
C LEU A 89 -6.76 4.94 0.02
N ALA A 90 -7.05 4.64 1.28
CA ALA A 90 -8.30 4.01 1.65
C ALA A 90 -9.51 4.91 1.38
N ARG A 91 -9.41 6.21 1.71
CA ARG A 91 -10.44 7.21 1.39
C ARG A 91 -10.69 7.32 -0.11
N GLU A 92 -9.63 7.32 -0.92
CA GLU A 92 -9.75 7.41 -2.38
C GLU A 92 -10.37 6.16 -3.01
N ALA A 93 -10.09 4.97 -2.47
CA ALA A 93 -10.72 3.73 -2.90
C ALA A 93 -12.22 3.74 -2.55
N HIS A 94 -12.56 4.08 -1.30
CA HIS A 94 -13.96 4.16 -0.86
C HIS A 94 -14.77 5.22 -1.63
N ALA A 95 -14.16 6.35 -2.00
CA ALA A 95 -14.79 7.37 -2.85
C ALA A 95 -15.20 6.85 -4.25
N ARG A 96 -14.68 5.69 -4.67
CA ARG A 96 -14.98 5.01 -5.93
C ARG A 96 -15.80 3.74 -5.75
N ASP A 97 -16.36 3.52 -4.55
CA ASP A 97 -17.00 2.28 -4.11
C ASP A 97 -16.11 1.05 -4.38
N LEU A 98 -14.81 1.16 -4.12
CA LEU A 98 -13.88 0.04 -4.14
C LEU A 98 -13.59 -0.37 -2.70
N SER A 99 -13.71 -1.66 -2.41
CA SER A 99 -13.15 -2.21 -1.17
C SER A 99 -11.61 -2.13 -1.20
N ILE A 100 -10.96 -2.01 -0.04
CA ILE A 100 -9.49 -1.91 0.03
C ILE A 100 -8.91 -2.78 1.15
N GLY A 101 -7.84 -3.51 0.81
CA GLY A 101 -7.08 -4.35 1.73
C GLY A 101 -5.79 -3.68 2.22
N LEU A 102 -5.48 -3.81 3.52
CA LEU A 102 -4.16 -3.44 4.06
C LEU A 102 -3.18 -4.60 3.80
N LYS A 103 -2.10 -4.33 3.06
CA LYS A 103 -1.07 -5.32 2.73
C LYS A 103 0.07 -5.28 3.75
N ASN A 104 0.35 -6.42 4.39
CA ASN A 104 1.38 -6.59 5.41
C ASN A 104 1.25 -5.55 6.53
N ASP A 105 1.99 -4.42 6.52
CA ASP A 105 1.94 -3.27 7.46
C ASP A 105 1.34 -3.55 8.86
N VAL A 106 1.80 -4.66 9.46
CA VAL A 106 1.19 -5.25 10.65
C VAL A 106 1.34 -4.36 11.88
N ASP A 107 2.44 -3.61 11.92
CA ASP A 107 2.80 -2.69 12.99
C ASP A 107 1.89 -1.46 13.06
N GLN A 108 1.14 -1.15 11.98
CA GLN A 108 0.21 -0.02 11.92
C GLN A 108 -1.26 -0.43 11.98
N VAL A 109 -1.57 -1.72 12.10
CA VAL A 109 -2.96 -2.23 12.12
C VAL A 109 -3.81 -1.53 13.17
N GLY A 110 -3.27 -1.26 14.37
CA GLY A 110 -4.00 -0.55 15.43
C GLY A 110 -4.50 0.85 15.02
N HIS A 111 -3.82 1.51 14.08
CA HIS A 111 -4.21 2.82 13.55
C HIS A 111 -4.99 2.71 12.23
N LEU A 112 -4.69 1.71 11.41
CA LEU A 112 -5.21 1.61 10.04
C LEU A 112 -6.45 0.73 9.90
N ALA A 113 -6.71 -0.22 10.81
CA ALA A 113 -7.80 -1.19 10.64
C ALA A 113 -9.17 -0.55 10.42
N SER A 114 -9.45 0.61 11.03
CA SER A 114 -10.72 1.31 10.85
C SER A 114 -10.89 2.00 9.49
N HIS A 115 -9.83 2.08 8.68
CA HIS A 115 -9.83 2.68 7.35
C HIS A 115 -9.89 1.64 6.22
N PHE A 116 -9.55 0.38 6.49
CA PHE A 116 -9.48 -0.69 5.49
C PHE A 116 -10.58 -1.72 5.73
N ASP A 117 -10.98 -2.43 4.68
CA ASP A 117 -12.09 -3.38 4.75
C ASP A 117 -11.63 -4.81 5.08
N TRP A 118 -10.38 -5.12 4.79
CA TRP A 118 -9.75 -6.41 5.01
C TRP A 118 -8.22 -6.24 5.08
N ALA A 119 -7.51 -7.32 5.40
CA ALA A 119 -6.05 -7.37 5.34
C ALA A 119 -5.58 -8.53 4.46
N LEU A 120 -4.50 -8.30 3.71
CA LEU A 120 -3.72 -9.32 3.05
C LEU A 120 -2.37 -9.37 3.75
N ASN A 121 -2.06 -10.48 4.42
CA ASN A 121 -0.75 -10.66 5.02
C ASN A 121 -0.06 -11.86 4.38
N GLU A 122 1.18 -11.67 3.97
CA GLU A 122 2.03 -12.74 3.50
C GLU A 122 2.69 -13.40 4.71
N GLU A 123 2.65 -14.74 4.77
CA GLU A 123 3.46 -15.52 5.72
C GLU A 123 3.24 -15.25 7.23
N CYS A 124 2.04 -14.81 7.67
CA CYS A 124 1.79 -14.47 9.08
C CYS A 124 2.13 -15.61 10.07
N PHE A 125 1.97 -16.86 9.63
CA PHE A 125 2.31 -18.04 10.43
C PHE A 125 3.82 -18.25 10.55
N ALA A 126 4.58 -17.96 9.50
CA ALA A 126 6.04 -18.11 9.49
C ALA A 126 6.69 -17.06 10.41
N TYR A 127 6.13 -15.85 10.44
CA TYR A 127 6.61 -14.73 11.26
C TYR A 127 5.90 -14.58 12.62
N ASN A 128 4.96 -15.47 12.94
CA ASN A 128 4.18 -15.46 14.19
C ASN A 128 3.51 -14.10 14.48
N GLU A 129 2.89 -13.52 13.47
CA GLU A 129 2.27 -12.19 13.50
C GLU A 129 0.76 -12.23 13.27
N CYS A 130 0.14 -13.40 13.08
CA CYS A 130 -1.29 -13.50 12.80
C CYS A 130 -2.20 -12.85 13.87
N ASP A 131 -1.75 -12.77 15.12
CA ASP A 131 -2.51 -12.14 16.21
C ASP A 131 -2.66 -10.61 16.04
N THR A 132 -1.75 -9.95 15.33
CA THR A 132 -1.85 -8.51 15.05
C THR A 132 -3.01 -8.19 14.12
N LEU A 133 -3.45 -9.17 13.31
CA LEU A 133 -4.52 -9.04 12.31
C LEU A 133 -5.93 -9.24 12.90
N GLN A 134 -6.04 -9.58 14.18
CA GLN A 134 -7.33 -9.77 14.88
C GLN A 134 -8.32 -8.60 14.71
N PRO A 135 -7.90 -7.31 14.62
CA PRO A 135 -8.80 -6.21 14.33
C PRO A 135 -9.59 -6.37 13.03
N PHE A 136 -9.03 -7.04 12.02
CA PHE A 136 -9.73 -7.33 10.77
C PHE A 136 -10.65 -8.55 10.87
N ILE A 137 -10.32 -9.54 11.71
CA ILE A 137 -11.12 -10.78 11.83
C ILE A 137 -12.52 -10.50 12.41
N LYS A 138 -12.67 -9.43 13.20
CA LYS A 138 -13.98 -8.95 13.67
C LYS A 138 -14.80 -8.21 12.59
N GLY A 139 -14.22 -7.98 11.41
CA GLY A 139 -14.86 -7.40 10.23
C GLY A 139 -14.25 -7.96 8.92
N LYS A 140 -14.70 -9.16 8.51
CA LYS A 140 -14.45 -9.80 7.19
C LYS A 140 -12.99 -9.80 6.65
N VAL A 141 -12.19 -10.81 7.00
CA VAL A 141 -10.87 -11.07 6.36
C VAL A 141 -11.00 -12.06 5.19
N PHE A 142 -10.32 -11.77 4.08
CA PHE A 142 -9.91 -12.78 3.09
C PHE A 142 -8.44 -13.15 3.34
N GLY A 143 -8.19 -14.32 3.91
CA GLY A 143 -6.84 -14.87 4.07
C GLY A 143 -6.67 -16.10 3.19
N LYS A 144 -5.64 -16.12 2.34
CA LYS A 144 -5.16 -17.36 1.71
C LYS A 144 -4.06 -17.93 2.60
N ALA A 145 -4.43 -18.85 3.48
CA ALA A 145 -3.45 -19.75 4.09
C ALA A 145 -2.92 -20.66 2.97
N ILE A 146 -1.62 -20.61 2.71
CA ILE A 146 -0.91 -21.62 1.92
C ILE A 146 -0.18 -22.53 2.91
#